data_AF-A0A7I7RQU5-F1
#
_entry.id   AF-A0A7I7RQU5-F1
#
_cell.length_a   1.000
_cell.length_b   1.000
_cell.length_c   1.000
_cell.angle_alpha   90.00
_cell.angle_beta   90.00
_cell.angle_gamma   90.00
#
_symmetry.space_group_name_H-M   'P 1'
#
loop_
_entity.id
_entity.type
_entity.pdbx_description
1 polymer ?
#
loop_
_entity_poly.entity_id
_entity_poly.type
_entity_poly.pdbx_seq_one_letter_code
_entity_poly.pdbx_strand_id
1 'polypeptide(L)'
;MSEGTSPQVGPATAGPGSPWAPPRGPEQPPTGGLPPSGSTGVLPPYPPQPQPTYMPPPPAAPPRERTPKSVWVLSGGAVALAVAAVVMGALAWTRPDPAPITTTVTPSAPTYSAQEVDAARDEACAAAKSVVAAVYEASVPLVAALPNRDSPEYKAALANEQSVVLVEMEYLRLHTPPATPRDIADPMNDYIDATLGVLAADTSGQDRNLPAQQGQTAMDKVHAACQK
;
A
#
# COMPACT_ATOMS: atom_id res chain seq x y z
N MET A 1 50.14 4.24 -61.26
CA MET A 1 50.04 2.91 -60.66
C MET A 1 50.04 3.06 -59.15
N SER A 2 48.86 3.17 -58.55
CA SER A 2 48.65 3.06 -57.11
C SER A 2 47.24 2.51 -56.92
N GLU A 3 47.19 1.25 -56.50
CA GLU A 3 45.98 0.55 -56.06
C GLU A 3 45.59 1.07 -54.67
N GLY A 4 44.30 1.34 -54.48
CA GLY A 4 43.70 1.78 -53.22
C GLY A 4 42.51 0.88 -52.89
N THR A 5 42.78 -0.12 -52.07
CA THR A 5 41.90 -1.19 -51.58
C THR A 5 40.61 -0.66 -50.91
N SER A 6 39.46 -1.19 -51.34
CA SER A 6 38.18 -1.07 -50.62
C SER A 6 38.11 -2.09 -49.46
N PRO A 7 37.55 -1.74 -48.29
CA PRO A 7 37.28 -2.71 -47.25
C PRO A 7 36.02 -3.53 -47.59
N GLN A 8 36.21 -4.84 -47.61
CA GLN A 8 35.16 -5.85 -47.77
C GLN A 8 34.34 -5.94 -46.46
N VAL A 9 33.03 -5.73 -46.55
CA VAL A 9 32.07 -6.00 -45.47
C VAL A 9 31.78 -7.49 -45.46
N GLY A 10 32.27 -8.20 -44.44
CA GLY A 10 31.95 -9.61 -44.20
C GLY A 10 30.56 -9.78 -43.56
N PRO A 11 29.89 -10.92 -43.79
CA PRO A 11 28.58 -11.19 -43.19
C PRO A 11 28.72 -11.50 -41.69
N ALA A 12 27.86 -10.89 -40.88
CA ALA A 12 27.71 -11.20 -39.46
C ALA A 12 27.10 -12.60 -39.30
N THR A 13 27.92 -13.54 -38.84
CA THR A 13 27.51 -14.90 -38.47
C THR A 13 26.60 -14.82 -37.25
N ALA A 14 25.37 -15.32 -37.38
CA ALA A 14 24.45 -15.54 -36.28
C ALA A 14 25.06 -16.53 -35.27
N GLY A 15 25.26 -16.08 -34.03
CA GLY A 15 25.62 -16.94 -32.91
C GLY A 15 24.39 -17.69 -32.37
N PRO A 16 24.57 -18.92 -31.84
CA PRO A 16 23.48 -19.76 -31.38
C PRO A 16 22.88 -19.22 -30.07
N GLY A 17 21.56 -19.31 -29.98
CA GLY A 17 20.75 -18.81 -28.88
C GLY A 17 21.15 -19.38 -27.52
N SER A 18 21.15 -18.50 -26.51
CA SER A 18 21.07 -18.88 -25.12
C SER A 18 19.59 -18.99 -24.69
N PRO A 19 19.22 -20.03 -23.94
CA PRO A 19 17.85 -20.30 -23.55
C PRO A 19 17.53 -19.64 -22.21
N TRP A 20 16.81 -18.51 -22.22
CA TRP A 20 16.11 -18.07 -21.02
C TRP A 20 14.68 -18.58 -21.07
N ALA A 21 14.48 -19.75 -20.46
CA ALA A 21 13.16 -20.21 -20.06
C ALA A 21 12.73 -19.39 -18.82
N PRO A 22 11.46 -18.95 -18.74
CA PRO A 22 10.97 -18.25 -17.57
C PRO A 22 11.02 -19.15 -16.32
N PRO A 23 11.17 -18.59 -15.11
CA PRO A 23 11.11 -19.37 -13.88
C PRO A 23 9.76 -20.08 -13.81
N ARG A 24 9.82 -21.41 -13.69
CA ARG A 24 8.65 -22.23 -13.33
C ARG A 24 8.17 -21.75 -11.97
N GLY A 25 6.93 -21.25 -11.92
CA GLY A 25 6.26 -20.98 -10.66
C GLY A 25 6.21 -22.24 -9.78
N PRO A 26 6.01 -22.07 -8.46
CA PRO A 26 5.91 -23.22 -7.56
C PRO A 26 4.82 -24.17 -8.03
N GLU A 27 5.26 -25.40 -8.23
CA GLU A 27 4.50 -26.60 -8.55
C GLU A 27 3.22 -26.66 -7.72
N GLN A 28 2.06 -26.50 -8.37
CA GLN A 28 0.78 -26.81 -7.74
C GLN A 28 0.81 -28.29 -7.34
N PRO A 29 0.61 -28.62 -6.05
CA PRO A 29 0.47 -30.01 -5.65
C PRO A 29 -0.75 -30.62 -6.36
N PRO A 30 -0.71 -31.92 -6.68
CA PRO A 30 -1.82 -32.60 -7.31
C PRO A 30 -3.08 -32.41 -6.45
N THR A 31 -4.14 -31.88 -7.07
CA THR A 31 -5.50 -31.86 -6.52
C THR A 31 -5.91 -33.29 -6.18
N GLY A 32 -5.63 -33.69 -4.95
CA GLY A 32 -6.24 -34.84 -4.31
C GLY A 32 -7.74 -34.60 -4.25
N GLY A 33 -8.49 -35.52 -4.85
CA GLY A 33 -9.94 -35.53 -4.81
C GLY A 33 -10.43 -35.45 -3.37
N LEU A 34 -11.26 -34.44 -3.10
CA LEU A 34 -12.04 -34.39 -1.87
C LEU A 34 -13.08 -35.53 -1.90
N PRO A 35 -13.27 -36.27 -0.79
CA PRO A 35 -14.37 -37.21 -0.67
C PRO A 35 -15.72 -36.46 -0.72
N PRO A 36 -16.81 -37.11 -1.15
CA PRO A 36 -18.14 -36.51 -1.09
C PRO A 36 -18.49 -36.24 0.37
N SER A 37 -18.53 -34.96 0.75
CA SER A 37 -19.13 -34.51 2.00
C SER A 37 -20.64 -34.70 1.91
N GLY A 38 -21.09 -35.91 2.22
CA GLY A 38 -22.46 -36.18 2.60
C GLY A 38 -22.68 -35.70 4.02
N SER A 39 -23.58 -34.73 4.19
CA SER A 39 -24.61 -34.70 5.26
C SER A 39 -25.26 -33.33 5.27
N THR A 40 -26.33 -33.20 4.48
CA THR A 40 -27.39 -32.21 4.66
C THR A 40 -28.05 -32.45 6.02
N GLY A 41 -27.55 -31.78 7.05
CA GLY A 41 -28.26 -31.63 8.33
C GLY A 41 -29.38 -30.61 8.18
N VAL A 42 -30.57 -31.08 7.84
CA VAL A 42 -31.80 -30.29 7.87
C VAL A 42 -32.14 -30.00 9.33
N LEU A 43 -32.01 -28.74 9.76
CA LEU A 43 -32.54 -28.28 11.05
C LEU A 43 -34.08 -28.18 10.97
N PRO A 44 -34.83 -28.67 11.96
CA PRO A 44 -36.28 -28.51 11.99
C PRO A 44 -36.67 -27.05 12.27
N PRO A 45 -37.84 -26.58 11.76
CA PRO A 45 -38.31 -25.21 11.99
C PRO A 45 -38.70 -25.01 13.46
N TYR A 46 -38.25 -23.89 14.03
CA TYR A 46 -38.65 -23.41 15.36
C TYR A 46 -40.14 -23.03 15.37
N PRO A 47 -40.94 -23.46 16.36
CA PRO A 47 -42.30 -22.95 16.53
C PRO A 47 -42.30 -21.52 17.12
N PRO A 48 -43.26 -20.66 16.73
CA PRO A 48 -43.38 -19.31 17.27
C PRO A 48 -43.79 -19.32 18.76
N GLN A 49 -43.06 -18.56 19.58
CA GLN A 49 -43.35 -18.36 21.00
C GLN A 49 -44.55 -17.39 21.19
N PRO A 50 -45.57 -17.75 21.99
CA PRO A 50 -46.66 -16.84 22.33
C PRO A 50 -46.21 -15.79 23.36
N GLN A 51 -46.62 -14.53 23.16
CA GLN A 51 -46.34 -13.43 24.09
C GLN A 51 -47.27 -13.50 25.32
N PRO A 52 -46.76 -13.36 26.55
CA PRO A 52 -47.61 -13.30 27.73
C PRO A 52 -48.26 -11.92 27.88
N THR A 53 -49.59 -11.95 27.90
CA THR A 53 -50.51 -10.87 28.24
C THR A 53 -50.39 -10.48 29.73
N TYR A 54 -50.38 -9.18 29.98
CA TYR A 54 -50.36 -8.57 31.31
C TYR A 54 -51.74 -8.60 31.97
N MET A 55 -51.84 -9.01 33.25
CA MET A 55 -52.96 -8.62 34.12
C MET A 55 -52.56 -8.66 35.61
N PRO A 56 -52.95 -7.65 36.44
CA PRO A 56 -52.62 -7.55 37.87
C PRO A 56 -53.82 -7.99 38.77
N PRO A 57 -53.85 -7.68 40.10
CA PRO A 57 -53.45 -8.48 41.26
C PRO A 57 -54.65 -8.91 42.16
N PRO A 58 -54.44 -9.56 43.33
CA PRO A 58 -55.01 -8.98 44.57
C PRO A 58 -54.13 -9.14 45.84
N PRO A 59 -54.45 -8.44 46.94
CA PRO A 59 -53.54 -8.20 48.07
C PRO A 59 -53.78 -9.14 49.28
N ALA A 60 -52.77 -9.25 50.16
CA ALA A 60 -52.97 -9.71 51.54
C ALA A 60 -52.10 -8.91 52.52
N ALA A 61 -52.64 -8.75 53.73
CA ALA A 61 -52.44 -7.67 54.68
C ALA A 61 -51.26 -7.88 55.69
N PRO A 62 -50.97 -6.89 56.57
CA PRO A 62 -49.62 -6.62 57.08
C PRO A 62 -49.37 -7.17 58.51
N PRO A 63 -48.11 -7.15 58.98
CA PRO A 63 -47.80 -6.94 60.38
C PRO A 63 -47.36 -5.50 60.64
N ARG A 64 -47.81 -5.01 61.79
CA ARG A 64 -47.71 -3.65 62.32
C ARG A 64 -46.51 -3.62 63.26
N GLU A 65 -45.55 -2.70 63.08
CA GLU A 65 -44.67 -2.34 64.19
C GLU A 65 -44.10 -0.92 64.09
N ARG A 66 -43.86 -0.38 65.28
CA ARG A 66 -43.92 1.03 65.67
C ARG A 66 -42.75 1.84 65.14
N THR A 67 -43.04 3.02 64.59
CA THR A 67 -42.07 4.07 64.26
C THR A 67 -41.62 4.83 65.51
N PRO A 68 -40.34 4.77 65.91
CA PRO A 68 -39.77 5.73 66.86
C PRO A 68 -39.47 7.06 66.15
N LYS A 69 -39.67 8.16 66.87
CA LYS A 69 -39.53 9.56 66.40
C LYS A 69 -38.10 9.99 66.05
N SER A 70 -37.12 9.07 65.99
CA SER A 70 -35.71 9.35 65.66
C SER A 70 -35.43 9.43 64.15
N VAL A 71 -36.38 9.01 63.30
CA VAL A 71 -36.20 8.99 61.83
C VAL A 71 -36.18 10.40 61.20
N TRP A 72 -36.78 11.40 61.86
CA TRP A 72 -36.87 12.75 61.29
C TRP A 72 -35.57 13.56 61.35
N VAL A 73 -34.63 13.24 62.25
CA VAL A 73 -33.35 13.98 62.37
C VAL A 73 -32.27 13.40 61.44
N LEU A 74 -32.28 12.09 61.18
CA LEU A 74 -31.33 11.45 60.26
C LEU A 74 -31.63 11.74 58.78
N SER A 75 -32.89 12.06 58.44
CA SER A 75 -33.29 12.37 57.06
C SER A 75 -32.75 13.73 56.55
N GLY A 76 -32.62 14.73 57.43
CA GLY A 76 -32.09 16.05 57.04
C GLY A 76 -30.59 16.05 56.69
N GLY A 77 -29.78 15.28 57.42
CA GLY A 77 -28.33 15.18 57.17
C GLY A 77 -28.01 14.46 55.84
N ALA A 78 -28.75 13.41 55.51
CA ALA A 78 -28.58 12.71 54.24
C ALA A 78 -28.93 13.58 53.02
N VAL A 79 -29.96 14.43 53.13
CA VAL A 79 -30.34 15.37 52.06
C VAL A 79 -29.26 16.45 51.88
N ALA A 80 -28.69 16.98 52.96
CA ALA A 80 -27.61 17.96 52.87
C ALA A 80 -26.34 17.39 52.20
N LEU A 81 -25.97 16.15 52.53
CA LEU A 81 -24.84 15.47 51.88
C LEU A 81 -25.09 15.17 50.40
N ALA A 82 -26.32 14.79 50.04
CA ALA A 82 -26.69 14.57 48.64
C ALA A 82 -26.60 15.86 47.81
N VAL A 83 -27.05 17.00 48.36
CA VAL A 83 -26.93 18.31 47.68
C VAL A 83 -25.46 18.71 47.53
N ALA A 84 -24.62 18.52 48.55
CA ALA A 84 -23.18 18.81 48.45
C ALA A 84 -22.48 17.96 47.38
N ALA A 85 -22.85 16.67 47.27
CA ALA A 85 -22.32 15.79 46.24
C ALA A 85 -22.73 16.23 44.82
N VAL A 86 -23.98 16.66 44.63
CA VAL A 86 -24.47 17.17 43.35
C VAL A 86 -23.74 18.47 42.96
N VAL A 87 -23.53 19.39 43.91
CA VAL A 87 -22.80 20.64 43.65
C VAL A 87 -21.33 20.37 43.30
N MET A 88 -20.66 19.45 44.02
CA MET A 88 -19.28 19.06 43.72
C MET A 88 -19.16 18.35 42.36
N GLY A 89 -20.16 17.55 41.98
CA GLY A 89 -20.25 16.93 40.65
C GLY A 89 -20.43 17.95 39.53
N ALA A 90 -21.29 18.95 39.74
CA ALA A 90 -21.47 20.05 38.78
C ALA A 90 -20.20 20.90 38.62
N LEU A 91 -19.50 21.21 39.73
CA LEU A 91 -18.23 21.93 39.69
C LEU A 91 -17.11 21.10 39.03
N ALA A 92 -17.17 19.77 39.13
CA ALA A 92 -16.23 18.89 38.43
C ALA A 92 -16.42 18.93 36.91
N TRP A 93 -17.65 19.12 36.42
CA TRP A 93 -17.95 19.23 35.00
C TRP A 93 -17.55 20.58 34.39
N THR A 94 -17.40 21.63 35.20
CA THR A 94 -16.94 22.94 34.75
C THR A 94 -15.43 23.11 34.85
N ARG A 95 -14.68 22.10 35.32
CA ARG A 95 -13.22 22.16 35.30
C ARG A 95 -12.77 22.03 33.84
N PRO A 96 -12.07 23.04 33.27
CA PRO A 96 -11.39 22.85 32.01
C PRO A 96 -10.46 21.66 32.16
N ASP A 97 -10.55 20.71 31.24
CA ASP A 97 -9.56 19.62 31.14
C ASP A 97 -8.18 20.30 31.05
N PRO A 98 -7.19 19.95 31.90
CA PRO A 98 -5.84 20.47 31.73
C PRO A 98 -5.43 20.23 30.29
N ALA A 99 -5.11 21.32 29.58
CA ALA A 99 -4.74 21.24 28.17
C ALA A 99 -3.72 20.11 28.01
N PRO A 100 -3.99 19.11 27.16
CA PRO A 100 -3.07 18.00 27.00
C PRO A 100 -1.72 18.59 26.60
N ILE A 101 -0.72 18.45 27.48
CA ILE A 101 0.65 18.82 27.16
C ILE A 101 1.15 17.72 26.21
N THR A 102 0.93 17.94 24.93
CA THR A 102 1.53 17.13 23.88
C THR A 102 2.98 17.54 23.75
N THR A 103 3.88 16.80 24.40
CA THR A 103 5.31 16.91 24.14
C THR A 103 5.57 16.31 22.76
N THR A 104 5.65 17.15 21.72
CA THR A 104 6.14 16.72 20.41
C THR A 104 7.65 16.51 20.50
N VAL A 105 8.08 15.26 20.60
CA VAL A 105 9.48 14.90 20.35
C VAL A 105 9.64 14.85 18.85
N THR A 106 10.31 15.84 18.27
CA THR A 106 10.76 15.76 16.87
C THR A 106 11.96 14.82 16.83
N PRO A 107 11.87 13.64 16.20
CA PRO A 107 13.05 12.81 16.01
C PRO A 107 14.06 13.57 15.16
N SER A 108 15.33 13.60 15.60
CA SER A 108 16.42 14.11 14.78
C SER A 108 16.50 13.34 13.47
N ALA A 109 16.81 14.03 12.37
CA ALA A 109 17.03 13.36 11.09
C ALA A 109 18.09 12.27 11.24
N PRO A 110 17.92 11.10 10.60
CA PRO A 110 18.93 10.06 10.63
C PRO A 110 20.23 10.59 10.00
N THR A 111 21.35 10.38 10.68
CA THR A 111 22.67 10.67 10.15
C THR A 111 23.27 9.36 9.66
N TYR A 112 23.61 9.31 8.37
CA TYR A 112 24.26 8.15 7.76
C TYR A 112 25.77 8.33 7.76
N SER A 113 26.49 7.24 7.98
CA SER A 113 27.93 7.16 7.77
C SER A 113 28.27 7.20 6.27
N ALA A 114 29.51 7.57 5.94
CA ALA A 114 29.97 7.56 4.55
C ALA A 114 29.82 6.17 3.90
N GLN A 115 30.09 5.10 4.66
CA GLN A 115 29.96 3.73 4.18
C GLN A 115 28.51 3.35 3.87
N GLU A 116 27.54 3.81 4.68
CA GLU A 116 26.10 3.60 4.40
C GLU A 116 25.66 4.37 3.16
N VAL A 117 26.17 5.58 2.96
CA VAL A 117 25.89 6.39 1.77
C VAL A 117 26.46 5.74 0.50
N ASP A 118 27.69 5.23 0.56
CA ASP A 118 28.33 4.55 -0.57
C ASP A 118 27.59 3.25 -0.93
N ALA A 119 27.21 2.45 0.07
CA ALA A 119 26.43 1.23 -0.15
C ALA A 119 25.05 1.53 -0.75
N ALA A 120 24.36 2.55 -0.23
CA ALA A 120 23.06 3.00 -0.74
C ALA A 120 23.14 3.55 -2.17
N ARG A 121 24.25 4.19 -2.52
CA ARG A 121 24.53 4.64 -3.88
C ARG A 121 24.70 3.45 -4.82
N ASP A 122 25.55 2.49 -4.46
CA ASP A 122 25.83 1.32 -5.29
C ASP A 122 24.57 0.49 -5.55
N GLU A 123 23.77 0.28 -4.51
CA GLU A 123 22.48 -0.42 -4.59
C GLU A 123 21.52 0.31 -5.56
N ALA A 124 21.33 1.62 -5.37
CA ALA A 124 20.41 2.39 -6.18
C ALA A 124 20.87 2.44 -7.66
N CYS A 125 22.16 2.65 -7.92
CA CYS A 125 22.70 2.65 -9.28
C CYS A 125 22.55 1.28 -9.98
N ALA A 126 22.76 0.18 -9.25
CA ALA A 126 22.53 -1.16 -9.77
C ALA A 126 21.05 -1.41 -10.07
N ALA A 127 20.16 -0.99 -9.18
CA ALA A 127 18.72 -1.10 -9.34
C ALA A 127 18.21 -0.32 -10.56
N ALA A 128 18.62 0.95 -10.72
CA ALA A 128 18.25 1.76 -11.89
C ALA A 128 18.65 1.09 -13.20
N LYS A 129 19.87 0.53 -13.28
CA LYS A 129 20.32 -0.19 -14.48
C LYS A 129 19.43 -1.39 -14.81
N SER A 130 19.09 -2.19 -13.81
CA SER A 130 18.21 -3.36 -13.98
C SER A 130 16.81 -2.95 -14.43
N VAL A 131 16.21 -1.99 -13.74
CA VAL A 131 14.86 -1.49 -13.99
C VAL A 131 14.73 -0.90 -15.39
N VAL A 132 15.69 -0.07 -15.82
CA VAL A 132 15.67 0.53 -17.17
C VAL A 132 15.70 -0.55 -18.25
N ALA A 133 16.48 -1.61 -18.07
CA ALA A 133 16.53 -2.72 -19.02
C ALA A 133 15.19 -3.47 -19.08
N ALA A 134 14.61 -3.81 -17.92
CA ALA A 134 13.34 -4.53 -17.84
C ALA A 134 12.17 -3.73 -18.45
N VAL A 135 12.07 -2.44 -18.11
CA VAL A 135 11.05 -1.53 -18.67
C VAL A 135 11.22 -1.37 -20.16
N TYR A 136 12.46 -1.21 -20.65
CA TYR A 136 12.73 -1.12 -22.08
C TYR A 136 12.26 -2.38 -22.82
N GLU A 137 12.63 -3.57 -22.34
CA GLU A 137 12.22 -4.85 -22.94
C GLU A 137 10.69 -5.00 -22.98
N ALA A 138 9.99 -4.61 -21.92
CA ALA A 138 8.54 -4.65 -21.86
C ALA A 138 7.86 -3.62 -22.78
N SER A 139 8.51 -2.48 -23.04
CA SER A 139 7.97 -1.42 -23.89
C SER A 139 8.07 -1.71 -25.39
N VAL A 140 9.06 -2.52 -25.83
CA VAL A 140 9.33 -2.78 -27.26
C VAL A 140 8.09 -3.32 -28.00
N PRO A 141 7.39 -4.36 -27.52
CA PRO A 141 6.19 -4.86 -28.20
C PRO A 141 5.06 -3.83 -28.23
N LEU A 142 4.91 -3.04 -27.17
CA LEU A 142 3.86 -2.01 -27.11
C LEU A 142 4.12 -0.93 -28.14
N VAL A 143 5.35 -0.41 -28.20
CA VAL A 143 5.75 0.63 -29.15
C VAL A 143 5.53 0.15 -30.59
N ALA A 144 5.85 -1.11 -30.89
CA ALA A 144 5.59 -1.70 -32.20
C ALA A 144 4.10 -1.78 -32.55
N ALA A 145 3.22 -1.96 -31.57
CA ALA A 145 1.77 -2.08 -31.74
C ALA A 145 1.02 -0.73 -31.70
N LEU A 146 1.68 0.38 -31.34
CA LEU A 146 1.06 1.73 -31.24
C LEU A 146 0.26 2.18 -32.47
N PRO A 147 0.62 1.85 -33.72
CA PRO A 147 -0.15 2.27 -34.89
C PRO A 147 -1.59 1.74 -34.91
N ASN A 148 -1.89 0.64 -34.21
CA ASN A 148 -3.23 0.08 -34.11
C ASN A 148 -3.58 -0.26 -32.64
N ARG A 149 -4.03 0.75 -31.90
CA ARG A 149 -4.38 0.62 -30.48
C ARG A 149 -5.60 -0.27 -30.19
N ASP A 150 -6.42 -0.57 -31.20
CA ASP A 150 -7.58 -1.46 -31.03
C ASP A 150 -7.22 -2.95 -31.17
N SER A 151 -6.02 -3.23 -31.67
CA SER A 151 -5.54 -4.59 -31.91
C SER A 151 -5.41 -5.43 -30.63
N PRO A 152 -5.62 -6.75 -30.70
CA PRO A 152 -5.35 -7.63 -29.57
C PRO A 152 -3.87 -7.61 -29.18
N GLU A 153 -2.96 -7.42 -30.14
CA GLU A 153 -1.52 -7.29 -29.90
C GLU A 153 -1.20 -6.08 -29.03
N TYR A 154 -1.79 -4.90 -29.32
CA TYR A 154 -1.60 -3.70 -28.49
C TYR A 154 -2.13 -3.92 -27.07
N LYS A 155 -3.33 -4.48 -26.92
CA LYS A 155 -3.94 -4.71 -25.60
C LYS A 155 -3.11 -5.69 -24.76
N ALA A 156 -2.59 -6.76 -25.38
CA ALA A 156 -1.73 -7.72 -24.71
C ALA A 156 -0.37 -7.09 -24.32
N ALA A 157 0.24 -6.32 -25.23
CA ALA A 157 1.50 -5.64 -24.97
C ALA A 157 1.37 -4.58 -23.86
N LEU A 158 0.27 -3.82 -23.84
CA LEU A 158 -0.01 -2.81 -22.81
C LEU A 158 -0.18 -3.46 -21.45
N ALA A 159 -0.93 -4.57 -21.35
CA ALA A 159 -1.11 -5.28 -20.08
C ALA A 159 0.23 -5.83 -19.54
N ASN A 160 1.11 -6.32 -20.43
CA ASN A 160 2.45 -6.76 -20.06
C ASN A 160 3.32 -5.58 -19.59
N GLU A 161 3.39 -4.48 -20.35
CA GLU A 161 4.16 -3.29 -19.97
C GLU A 161 3.69 -2.73 -18.62
N GLN A 162 2.38 -2.58 -18.42
CA GLN A 162 1.80 -2.12 -17.15
C GLN A 162 2.22 -3.01 -15.98
N SER A 163 2.18 -4.33 -16.15
CA SER A 163 2.56 -5.27 -15.09
C SER A 163 4.03 -5.14 -14.72
N VAL A 164 4.92 -5.10 -15.73
CA VAL A 164 6.36 -4.94 -15.52
C VAL A 164 6.66 -3.59 -14.89
N VAL A 165 6.18 -2.49 -15.46
CA VAL A 165 6.46 -1.15 -14.95
C VAL A 165 6.02 -0.99 -13.49
N LEU A 166 4.83 -1.48 -13.12
CA LEU A 166 4.37 -1.36 -11.72
C LEU A 166 5.30 -2.12 -10.74
N VAL A 167 5.75 -3.31 -11.12
CA VAL A 167 6.68 -4.10 -10.31
C VAL A 167 8.06 -3.43 -10.25
N GLU A 168 8.59 -3.01 -11.38
CA GLU A 168 9.92 -2.43 -11.50
C GLU A 168 10.02 -1.04 -10.84
N MET A 169 8.96 -0.22 -10.89
CA MET A 169 8.95 1.08 -10.19
C MET A 169 8.92 0.88 -8.67
N GLU A 170 8.19 -0.13 -8.18
CA GLU A 170 8.21 -0.46 -6.75
C GLU A 170 9.56 -1.04 -6.33
N TYR A 171 10.15 -1.91 -7.16
CA TYR A 171 11.50 -2.40 -6.96
C TYR A 171 12.49 -1.24 -6.85
N LEU A 172 12.42 -0.26 -7.76
CA LEU A 172 13.30 0.91 -7.73
C LEU A 172 13.15 1.72 -6.45
N ARG A 173 11.93 1.94 -5.96
CA ARG A 173 11.67 2.62 -4.68
C ARG A 173 12.30 1.89 -3.51
N LEU A 174 12.11 0.57 -3.44
CA LEU A 174 12.64 -0.26 -2.36
C LEU A 174 14.18 -0.30 -2.36
N HIS A 175 14.80 -0.20 -3.53
CA HIS A 175 16.26 -0.19 -3.70
C HIS A 175 16.84 1.23 -3.84
N THR A 176 16.09 2.24 -3.42
CA THR A 176 16.58 3.61 -3.22
C THR A 176 16.50 3.93 -1.72
N PRO A 177 17.37 3.33 -0.89
CA PRO A 177 17.29 3.48 0.55
C PRO A 177 17.48 4.95 0.99
N PRO A 178 17.03 5.34 2.19
CA PRO A 178 17.08 6.73 2.63
C PRO A 178 18.49 7.36 2.71
N ALA A 179 19.54 6.54 2.73
CA ALA A 179 20.94 6.99 2.70
C ALA A 179 21.44 7.32 1.28
N THR A 180 20.66 7.05 0.22
CA THR A 180 21.04 7.34 -1.16
C THR A 180 21.22 8.86 -1.34
N PRO A 181 22.33 9.32 -1.95
CA PRO A 181 22.54 10.72 -2.28
C PRO A 181 21.37 11.34 -3.05
N ARG A 182 21.04 12.59 -2.73
CA ARG A 182 19.89 13.30 -3.34
C ARG A 182 20.02 13.47 -4.86
N ASP A 183 21.24 13.62 -5.37
CA ASP A 183 21.50 13.71 -6.80
C ASP A 183 21.26 12.39 -7.56
N ILE A 184 20.99 11.29 -6.85
CA ILE A 184 20.53 10.00 -7.40
C ILE A 184 19.06 9.77 -7.06
N ALA A 185 18.67 9.95 -5.80
CA ALA A 185 17.31 9.65 -5.33
C ALA A 185 16.23 10.55 -5.95
N ASP A 186 16.48 11.85 -6.10
CA ASP A 186 15.51 12.77 -6.67
C ASP A 186 15.23 12.44 -8.17
N PRO A 187 16.24 12.25 -9.05
CA PRO A 187 15.97 11.85 -10.42
C PRO A 187 15.44 10.40 -10.57
N MET A 188 15.68 9.50 -9.60
CA MET A 188 14.97 8.21 -9.59
C MET A 188 13.47 8.36 -9.38
N ASN A 189 13.05 9.25 -8.48
CA ASN A 189 11.64 9.58 -8.28
C ASN A 189 11.05 10.25 -9.53
N ASP A 190 11.77 11.19 -10.15
CA ASP A 190 11.36 11.80 -11.42
C ASP A 190 11.14 10.73 -12.52
N TYR A 191 12.01 9.73 -12.60
CA TYR A 191 11.87 8.63 -13.55
C TYR A 191 10.63 7.78 -13.26
N ILE A 192 10.37 7.46 -11.98
CA ILE A 192 9.18 6.70 -11.58
C ILE A 192 7.92 7.45 -12.01
N ASP A 193 7.81 8.73 -11.67
CA ASP A 193 6.64 9.54 -12.00
C ASP A 193 6.45 9.68 -13.51
N ALA A 194 7.54 9.91 -14.25
CA ALA A 194 7.51 9.99 -15.70
C ALA A 194 7.08 8.66 -16.36
N THR A 195 7.57 7.52 -15.87
CA THR A 195 7.24 6.20 -16.41
C THR A 195 5.78 5.83 -16.13
N LEU A 196 5.26 6.17 -14.95
CA LEU A 196 3.84 6.06 -14.64
C LEU A 196 3.00 7.01 -15.51
N GLY A 197 3.52 8.20 -15.83
CA GLY A 197 2.91 9.13 -16.78
C GLY A 197 2.82 8.56 -18.20
N VAL A 198 3.83 7.83 -18.65
CA VAL A 198 3.80 7.09 -19.93
C VAL A 198 2.69 6.05 -19.94
N LEU A 199 2.59 5.20 -18.90
CA LEU A 199 1.52 4.22 -18.79
C LEU A 199 0.13 4.87 -18.79
N ALA A 200 -0.03 5.97 -18.04
CA ALA A 200 -1.29 6.70 -17.98
C ALA A 200 -1.69 7.24 -19.36
N ALA A 201 -0.72 7.78 -20.13
CA ALA A 201 -0.95 8.24 -21.49
C ALA A 201 -1.32 7.11 -22.44
N ASP A 202 -0.62 5.97 -22.37
CA ASP A 202 -0.93 4.81 -23.21
C ASP A 202 -2.33 4.26 -22.92
N THR A 203 -2.69 4.15 -21.64
CA THR A 203 -4.01 3.66 -21.20
C THR A 203 -5.15 4.59 -21.59
N SER A 204 -4.93 5.91 -21.54
CA SER A 204 -5.95 6.92 -21.83
C SER A 204 -6.01 7.33 -23.31
N GLY A 205 -5.12 6.80 -24.16
CA GLY A 205 -5.05 7.20 -25.56
C GLY A 205 -4.39 8.57 -25.79
N GLN A 206 -3.71 9.13 -24.78
CA GLN A 206 -3.01 10.40 -24.87
C GLN A 206 -1.60 10.24 -25.48
N ASP A 207 -0.96 11.38 -25.76
CA ASP A 207 0.42 11.42 -26.23
C ASP A 207 1.41 11.07 -25.11
N ARG A 208 2.25 10.05 -25.35
CA ARG A 208 3.24 9.55 -24.38
C ARG A 208 4.60 10.23 -24.48
N ASN A 209 4.83 11.07 -25.50
CA ASN A 209 6.17 11.55 -25.83
C ASN A 209 6.77 12.47 -24.75
N LEU A 210 5.96 13.35 -24.16
CA LEU A 210 6.42 14.24 -23.10
C LEU A 210 6.89 13.46 -21.85
N PRO A 211 6.06 12.59 -21.23
CA PRO A 211 6.53 11.81 -20.08
C PRO A 211 7.67 10.85 -20.44
N ALA A 212 7.72 10.31 -21.67
CA ALA A 212 8.87 9.50 -22.11
C ALA A 212 10.19 10.31 -22.13
N GLN A 213 10.16 11.54 -22.64
CA GLN A 213 11.33 12.43 -22.61
C GLN A 213 11.73 12.83 -21.19
N GLN A 214 10.76 13.04 -20.30
CA GLN A 214 11.02 13.30 -18.88
C GLN A 214 11.72 12.11 -18.23
N GLY A 215 11.27 10.88 -18.50
CA GLY A 215 11.90 9.66 -18.00
C GLY A 215 13.33 9.49 -18.49
N GLN A 216 13.60 9.76 -19.77
CA GLN A 216 14.96 9.75 -20.32
C GLN A 216 15.85 10.78 -19.63
N THR A 217 15.38 12.02 -19.51
CA THR A 217 16.11 13.10 -18.84
C THR A 217 16.45 12.76 -17.38
N ALA A 218 15.51 12.12 -16.68
CA ALA A 218 15.70 11.67 -15.31
C ALA A 218 16.80 10.60 -15.24
N MET A 219 16.77 9.60 -16.13
CA MET A 219 17.80 8.54 -16.16
C MET A 219 19.17 9.02 -16.61
N ASP A 220 19.25 10.04 -17.46
CA ASP A 220 20.52 10.69 -17.80
C ASP A 220 21.17 11.33 -16.56
N LYS A 221 20.37 11.97 -15.70
CA LYS A 221 20.86 12.52 -14.42
C LYS A 221 21.32 11.42 -13.47
N VAL A 222 20.56 10.33 -13.34
CA VAL A 222 20.96 9.15 -12.55
C VAL A 222 22.29 8.60 -13.06
N HIS A 223 22.42 8.42 -14.38
CA HIS A 223 23.64 7.92 -14.99
C HIS A 223 24.85 8.81 -14.69
N ALA A 224 24.71 10.12 -14.84
CA ALA A 224 25.77 11.08 -14.53
C ALA A 224 26.18 11.05 -13.04
N ALA A 225 25.22 10.90 -12.12
CA ALA A 225 25.49 10.80 -10.69
C ALA A 225 26.15 9.45 -10.31
N CYS A 226 25.77 8.36 -10.96
CA CYS A 226 26.33 7.03 -10.76
C CYS A 226 27.76 6.84 -11.30
N GLN A 227 28.30 7.80 -12.05
CA GLN A 227 29.68 7.77 -12.56
C GLN A 227 30.71 8.48 -11.68
N LYS A 228 30.26 9.24 -10.67
CA LYS A 228 31.14 9.99 -9.76
C LYS A 228 31.93 9.09 -8.80
#